data_AF-A0A426QKY4-F1
#
_entry.id   AF-A0A426QKY4-F1
#
_cell.length_a   1.000
_cell.length_b   1.000
_cell.length_c   1.000
_cell.angle_alpha   90.00
_cell.angle_beta   90.00
_cell.angle_gamma   90.00
#
_symmetry.space_group_name_H-M   'P 1'
#
loop_
_entity.id
_entity.type
_entity.pdbx_description
1 polymer ?
#
loop_
_entity_poly.entity_id
_entity_poly.type
_entity_poly.pdbx_seq_one_letter_code
_entity_poly.pdbx_strand_id
1 'polypeptide(L)'
;MPRSLLPLLTLLFLSWPTLLPAGGETVYQTPEAFLEQQFPDGVPEPDVVWLRGEVRETVKDILGHRYPSLRIRYWHKDGRSAWILDEIGKDLPITTGILVNAGRIEALRVLIFRESRGWEVRHEFFTDQFDQARLNEGHKLDRHIDNISGATLSVRAVTKLARLALYLDQWIRDDTQD
;
A
#
# COMPACT_ATOMS: atom_id res chain seq x y z
N MET A 1 -34.86 -48.26 -53.19
CA MET A 1 -35.99 -47.41 -52.73
C MET A 1 -35.71 -46.93 -51.31
N PRO A 2 -36.11 -45.70 -50.95
CA PRO A 2 -35.55 -44.89 -49.86
C PRO A 2 -36.36 -44.94 -48.56
N ARG A 3 -35.79 -44.49 -47.44
CA ARG A 3 -36.39 -43.47 -46.55
C ARG A 3 -35.47 -43.09 -45.38
N SER A 4 -35.18 -41.80 -45.31
CA SER A 4 -34.53 -41.03 -44.25
C SER A 4 -35.47 -40.78 -43.07
N LEU A 5 -34.93 -40.63 -41.85
CA LEU A 5 -35.54 -39.86 -40.76
C LEU A 5 -34.47 -39.43 -39.73
N LEU A 6 -34.18 -38.12 -39.69
CA LEU A 6 -33.43 -37.43 -38.64
C LEU A 6 -34.34 -37.25 -37.40
N PRO A 7 -33.79 -37.27 -36.16
CA PRO A 7 -34.42 -36.58 -35.05
C PRO A 7 -33.55 -35.41 -34.54
N LEU A 8 -34.09 -34.21 -34.81
CA LEU A 8 -34.32 -33.08 -33.91
C LEU A 8 -33.44 -32.97 -32.64
N LEU A 9 -32.49 -32.02 -32.67
CA LEU A 9 -31.68 -31.57 -31.53
C LEU A 9 -32.40 -30.42 -30.81
N THR A 10 -32.87 -30.62 -29.57
CA THR A 10 -33.48 -29.57 -28.75
C THR A 10 -32.39 -28.84 -27.96
N LEU A 11 -32.08 -27.59 -28.33
CA LEU A 11 -31.16 -26.73 -27.57
C LEU A 11 -31.89 -26.12 -26.36
N LEU A 12 -31.52 -26.55 -25.15
CA LEU A 12 -31.94 -25.92 -23.90
C LEU A 12 -30.95 -24.80 -23.56
N PHE A 13 -31.33 -23.54 -23.74
CA PHE A 13 -30.54 -22.39 -23.30
C PHE A 13 -30.67 -22.23 -21.78
N LEU A 14 -29.74 -22.80 -21.02
CA LEU A 14 -29.57 -22.53 -19.60
C LEU A 14 -29.02 -21.10 -19.44
N SER A 15 -29.87 -20.16 -19.03
CA SER A 15 -29.46 -18.82 -18.64
C SER A 15 -28.69 -18.88 -17.32
N TRP A 16 -27.37 -18.75 -17.40
CA TRP A 16 -26.51 -18.61 -16.23
C TRP A 16 -26.74 -17.22 -15.61
N PRO A 17 -27.07 -17.11 -14.31
CA PRO A 17 -27.13 -15.80 -13.67
C PRO A 17 -25.72 -15.22 -13.65
N THR A 18 -25.53 -14.08 -14.33
CA THR A 18 -24.29 -13.30 -14.26
C THR A 18 -24.19 -12.65 -12.89
N LEU A 19 -23.37 -13.21 -12.02
CA LEU A 19 -22.97 -12.58 -10.76
C LEU A 19 -22.09 -11.37 -11.11
N LEU A 20 -22.60 -10.16 -10.91
CA LEU A 20 -21.81 -8.94 -11.08
C LEU A 20 -20.84 -8.82 -9.87
N PRO A 21 -19.53 -8.65 -10.08
CA PRO A 21 -18.62 -8.39 -8.97
C PRO A 21 -18.98 -7.04 -8.35
N ALA A 22 -19.43 -7.05 -7.09
CA ALA A 22 -19.39 -5.86 -6.24
C ALA A 22 -17.92 -5.40 -6.16
N GLY A 23 -17.67 -4.08 -6.19
CA GLY A 23 -16.32 -3.50 -6.22
C GLY A 23 -15.36 -4.27 -5.31
N GLY A 24 -14.39 -4.94 -5.95
CA GLY A 24 -13.63 -6.02 -5.31
C GLY A 24 -12.32 -5.53 -4.73
N GLU A 25 -11.98 -6.03 -3.55
CA GLU A 25 -10.61 -6.01 -3.05
C GLU A 25 -9.70 -6.70 -4.08
N THR A 26 -8.66 -6.00 -4.51
CA THR A 26 -7.62 -6.53 -5.38
C THR A 26 -6.32 -6.58 -4.60
N VAL A 27 -5.83 -7.80 -4.36
CA VAL A 27 -4.53 -8.06 -3.74
C VAL A 27 -3.50 -8.21 -4.87
N TYR A 28 -2.63 -7.22 -5.04
CA TYR A 28 -1.55 -7.26 -6.02
C TYR A 28 -0.34 -8.04 -5.50
N GLN A 29 -0.08 -7.91 -4.20
CA GLN A 29 0.93 -8.64 -3.45
C GLN A 29 0.48 -8.71 -2.00
N THR A 30 0.64 -9.85 -1.34
CA THR A 30 0.33 -9.94 0.09
C THR A 30 1.39 -9.22 0.92
N PRO A 31 1.06 -8.68 2.10
CA PRO A 31 2.06 -8.13 3.02
C PRO A 31 3.21 -9.09 3.32
N GLU A 32 2.90 -10.38 3.48
CA GLU A 32 3.89 -11.43 3.75
C GLU A 32 4.85 -11.58 2.56
N ALA A 33 4.33 -11.67 1.34
CA ALA A 33 5.15 -11.78 0.14
C ALA A 33 6.00 -10.53 -0.11
N PHE A 34 5.49 -9.34 0.25
CA PHE A 34 6.30 -8.11 0.20
C PHE A 34 7.47 -8.19 1.18
N LEU A 35 7.24 -8.61 2.43
CA LEU A 35 8.29 -8.73 3.44
C LEU A 35 9.33 -9.78 3.07
N GLU A 36 8.89 -10.96 2.59
CA GLU A 36 9.79 -12.03 2.10
C GLU A 36 10.66 -11.54 0.94
N GLN A 37 10.10 -10.72 0.04
CA GLN A 37 10.87 -10.12 -1.05
C GLN A 37 11.92 -9.13 -0.54
N GLN A 38 11.61 -8.31 0.48
CA GLN A 38 12.56 -7.32 1.01
C GLN A 38 13.64 -7.96 1.91
N PHE A 39 13.32 -9.09 2.54
CA PHE A 39 14.19 -9.81 3.46
C PHE A 39 14.37 -11.29 3.02
N PRO A 40 15.09 -11.55 1.91
CA PRO A 40 15.25 -12.89 1.36
C PRO A 40 15.99 -13.85 2.29
N ASP A 41 16.86 -13.32 3.17
CA ASP A 41 17.59 -14.09 4.19
C ASP A 41 16.75 -14.34 5.47
N GLY A 42 15.43 -14.20 5.37
CA GLY A 42 14.48 -14.35 6.47
C GLY A 42 13.93 -13.02 6.97
N VAL A 43 12.60 -12.96 7.03
CA VAL A 43 11.85 -11.82 7.60
C VAL A 43 12.13 -11.75 9.11
N PRO A 44 12.59 -10.61 9.64
CA PRO A 44 12.84 -10.47 11.08
C PRO A 44 11.54 -10.53 11.89
N GLU A 45 11.64 -10.68 13.21
CA GLU A 45 10.46 -10.49 14.06
C GLU A 45 10.01 -9.02 14.01
N PRO A 46 8.70 -8.74 13.98
CA PRO A 46 8.20 -7.37 13.97
C PRO A 46 8.41 -6.70 15.33
N ASP A 47 8.87 -5.46 15.30
CA ASP A 47 8.87 -4.58 16.46
C ASP A 47 7.73 -3.53 16.33
N VAL A 48 7.56 -2.68 17.35
CA VAL A 48 6.43 -1.78 17.48
C VAL A 48 6.83 -0.36 17.86
N VAL A 49 6.39 0.61 17.08
CA VAL A 49 6.37 2.02 17.48
C VAL A 49 5.07 2.29 18.24
N TRP A 50 5.16 2.74 19.48
CA TRP A 50 4.01 3.18 20.26
C TRP A 50 3.68 4.66 19.96
N LEU A 51 2.46 4.93 19.51
CA LEU A 51 2.02 6.28 19.18
C LEU A 51 1.63 7.05 20.44
N ARG A 52 2.63 7.65 21.11
CA ARG A 52 2.48 8.49 22.31
C ARG A 52 3.26 9.79 22.14
N GLY A 53 2.97 10.76 23.01
CA GLY A 53 3.71 12.03 23.05
C GLY A 53 3.80 12.72 21.68
N GLU A 54 5.00 13.16 21.34
CA GLU A 54 5.33 13.85 20.09
C GLU A 54 5.02 12.99 18.85
N VAL A 55 5.42 11.72 18.84
CA VAL A 55 5.18 10.80 17.70
C VAL A 55 3.73 10.78 17.30
N ARG A 56 2.82 10.70 18.28
CA ARG A 56 1.39 10.67 18.00
C ARG A 56 0.90 11.95 17.33
N GLU A 57 1.37 13.10 17.78
CA GLU A 57 0.95 14.39 17.22
C GLU A 57 1.55 14.60 15.82
N THR A 58 2.83 14.26 15.62
CA THR A 58 3.44 14.35 14.28
C THR A 58 2.81 13.39 13.28
N VAL A 59 2.50 12.15 13.68
CA VAL A 59 1.77 11.20 12.82
C VAL A 59 0.40 11.76 12.44
N LYS A 60 -0.31 12.35 13.40
CA LYS A 60 -1.60 13.00 13.15
C LYS A 60 -1.46 14.17 12.17
N ASP A 61 -0.41 14.97 12.26
CA ASP A 61 -0.16 16.10 11.34
C ASP A 61 0.24 15.63 9.93
N ILE A 62 0.99 14.52 9.81
CA ILE A 62 1.32 13.92 8.52
C ILE A 62 0.06 13.42 7.82
N LEU A 63 -0.80 12.72 8.53
CA LEU A 63 -2.02 12.11 8.00
C LEU A 63 -3.20 13.09 7.90
N GLY A 64 -3.24 14.13 8.72
CA GLY A 64 -4.38 15.02 8.87
C GLY A 64 -5.56 14.41 9.66
N HIS A 65 -5.37 13.25 10.27
CA HIS A 65 -6.30 12.61 11.20
C HIS A 65 -5.54 11.70 12.16
N ARG A 66 -6.23 11.21 13.20
CA ARG A 66 -5.64 10.26 14.14
C ARG A 66 -5.41 8.91 13.45
N TYR A 67 -4.25 8.30 13.67
CA TYR A 67 -4.00 6.92 13.26
C TYR A 67 -4.92 5.96 14.06
N PRO A 68 -5.52 4.94 13.42
CA PRO A 68 -6.56 4.12 14.06
C PRO A 68 -6.04 3.22 15.20
N SER A 69 -4.75 2.90 15.21
CA SER A 69 -4.11 2.06 16.23
C SER A 69 -3.25 2.88 17.19
N LEU A 70 -2.98 2.35 18.38
CA LEU A 70 -2.02 2.90 19.35
C LEU A 70 -0.56 2.53 19.05
N ARG A 71 -0.35 1.60 18.13
CA ARG A 71 0.97 1.10 17.74
C ARG A 71 1.04 0.77 16.26
N ILE A 72 2.22 0.93 15.68
CA ILE A 72 2.53 0.59 14.30
C ILE A 72 3.62 -0.49 14.33
N ARG A 73 3.38 -1.61 13.64
CA ARG A 73 4.39 -2.66 13.49
C ARG A 73 5.35 -2.32 12.37
N TYR A 74 6.59 -2.72 12.53
CA TYR A 74 7.63 -2.60 11.52
C TYR A 74 8.60 -3.76 11.60
N TRP A 75 9.34 -3.97 10.52
CA TRP A 75 10.37 -5.01 10.41
C TRP A 75 11.69 -4.32 10.14
N HIS A 76 12.72 -4.60 10.92
CA HIS A 76 14.00 -3.91 10.77
C HIS A 76 15.18 -4.88 10.74
N LYS A 77 16.08 -4.70 9.78
CA LYS A 77 17.30 -5.48 9.62
C LYS A 77 18.33 -4.69 8.81
N ASP A 78 19.57 -4.64 9.29
CA ASP A 78 20.71 -4.03 8.59
C ASP A 78 20.48 -2.57 8.15
N GLY A 79 19.84 -1.75 9.01
CA GLY A 79 19.55 -0.34 8.73
C GLY A 79 18.37 -0.09 7.78
N ARG A 80 17.66 -1.16 7.38
CA ARG A 80 16.45 -1.10 6.58
C ARG A 80 15.23 -1.37 7.44
N SER A 81 14.21 -0.53 7.31
CA SER A 81 12.90 -0.69 7.96
C SER A 81 11.79 -0.90 6.92
N ALA A 82 10.98 -1.92 7.09
CA ALA A 82 9.81 -2.18 6.26
C ALA A 82 8.52 -1.89 7.02
N TRP A 83 7.58 -1.26 6.33
CA TRP A 83 6.32 -0.77 6.87
C TRP A 83 5.17 -1.25 5.99
N ILE A 84 4.14 -1.80 6.62
CA ILE A 84 2.85 -2.10 5.98
C ILE A 84 1.83 -1.15 6.58
N LEU A 85 1.38 -0.17 5.79
CA LEU A 85 0.55 0.92 6.28
C LEU A 85 -0.72 1.06 5.44
N ASP A 86 -1.78 1.51 6.08
CA ASP A 86 -3.08 1.78 5.46
C ASP A 86 -3.42 3.27 5.57
N GLU A 87 -3.97 3.82 4.49
CA GLU A 87 -4.58 5.16 4.46
C GLU A 87 -5.84 5.12 3.60
N ILE A 88 -6.87 5.86 4.02
CA ILE A 88 -8.11 5.97 3.24
C ILE A 88 -7.83 6.77 1.97
N GLY A 89 -8.15 6.19 0.82
CA GLY A 89 -8.14 6.88 -0.47
C GLY A 89 -9.32 7.85 -0.57
N LYS A 90 -10.31 7.50 -1.38
CA LYS A 90 -11.60 8.16 -1.40
C LYS A 90 -12.50 7.69 -0.25
N ASP A 91 -12.68 6.38 -0.12
CA ASP A 91 -13.66 5.76 0.75
C ASP A 91 -13.11 4.50 1.46
N LEU A 92 -12.09 3.83 0.89
CA LEU A 92 -11.57 2.55 1.38
C LEU A 92 -10.04 2.59 1.55
N PRO A 93 -9.47 1.73 2.41
CA PRO A 93 -8.04 1.74 2.69
C PRO A 93 -7.23 1.22 1.50
N ILE A 94 -6.14 1.93 1.21
CA ILE A 94 -5.05 1.51 0.34
C ILE A 94 -3.94 0.98 1.23
N THR A 95 -3.58 -0.30 1.06
CA THR A 95 -2.49 -0.93 1.81
C THR A 95 -1.19 -0.78 1.02
N THR A 96 -0.18 -0.17 1.61
CA THR A 96 1.11 0.10 0.96
C THR A 96 2.26 -0.51 1.77
N GLY A 97 3.12 -1.25 1.08
CA GLY A 97 4.40 -1.74 1.58
C GLY A 97 5.49 -0.73 1.23
N ILE A 98 6.28 -0.33 2.22
CA ILE A 98 7.33 0.69 2.07
C ILE A 98 8.58 0.17 2.73
N LEU A 99 9.69 0.11 1.99
CA LEU A 99 11.02 -0.17 2.50
C LEU A 99 11.78 1.15 2.58
N VAL A 100 12.28 1.48 3.76
CA VAL A 100 13.14 2.62 4.01
C VAL A 100 14.54 2.12 4.38
N ASN A 101 15.56 2.75 3.84
CA ASN A 101 16.96 2.47 4.13
C ASN A 101 17.66 3.78 4.47
N ALA A 102 18.17 3.89 5.70
CA ALA A 102 18.88 5.07 6.19
C ALA A 102 18.12 6.39 5.90
N GLY A 103 16.81 6.44 6.20
CA GLY A 103 15.97 7.63 6.01
C GLY A 103 15.59 7.94 4.55
N ARG A 104 15.78 7.00 3.62
CA ARG A 104 15.36 7.12 2.22
C ARG A 104 14.47 5.96 1.81
N ILE A 105 13.44 6.23 0.99
CA ILE A 105 12.62 5.15 0.42
C ILE A 105 13.49 4.35 -0.56
N GLU A 106 13.66 3.06 -0.27
CA GLU A 106 14.30 2.08 -1.15
C GLU A 106 13.28 1.41 -2.07
N ALA A 107 12.06 1.16 -1.58
CA ALA A 107 10.96 0.64 -2.38
C ALA A 107 9.60 1.08 -1.82
N LEU A 108 8.64 1.32 -2.71
CA LEU A 108 7.23 1.56 -2.36
C LEU A 108 6.33 0.75 -3.30
N ARG A 109 5.37 0.00 -2.74
CA ARG A 109 4.44 -0.83 -3.50
C ARG A 109 3.03 -0.75 -2.92
N VAL A 110 2.03 -0.62 -3.79
CA VAL A 110 0.62 -0.77 -3.41
C VAL A 110 0.29 -2.26 -3.38
N LEU A 111 -0.01 -2.78 -2.21
CA LEU A 111 -0.20 -4.20 -1.95
C LEU A 111 -1.66 -4.62 -2.15
N ILE A 112 -2.58 -3.86 -1.57
CA ILE A 112 -4.01 -4.15 -1.61
C ILE A 112 -4.79 -2.87 -1.91
N PHE A 113 -5.69 -2.94 -2.87
CA PHE A 113 -6.51 -1.81 -3.32
C PHE A 113 -7.98 -2.21 -3.39
N ARG A 114 -8.86 -1.35 -2.88
CA ARG A 114 -10.28 -1.68 -2.63
C ARG A 114 -11.26 -0.74 -3.31
N GLU A 115 -10.77 0.25 -4.04
CA GLU A 115 -11.63 1.26 -4.68
C GLU A 115 -11.88 0.98 -6.15
N SER A 116 -12.93 1.61 -6.70
CA SER A 116 -13.29 1.48 -8.12
C SER A 116 -12.40 2.26 -9.08
N ARG A 117 -11.71 3.30 -8.60
CA ARG A 117 -10.87 4.22 -9.38
C ARG A 117 -9.66 4.62 -8.56
N GLY A 118 -8.62 5.10 -9.24
CA GLY A 118 -7.39 5.50 -8.57
C GLY A 118 -6.41 4.36 -8.36
N TRP A 119 -6.66 3.19 -8.95
CA TRP A 119 -5.77 2.04 -8.91
C TRP A 119 -4.47 2.28 -9.68
N GLU A 120 -4.41 3.34 -10.48
CA GLU A 120 -3.24 3.77 -11.25
C GLU A 120 -2.01 4.01 -10.36
N VAL A 121 -2.21 4.34 -9.08
CA VAL A 121 -1.13 4.49 -8.08
C VAL A 121 -0.36 3.21 -7.79
N ARG A 122 -0.80 2.06 -8.31
CA ARG A 122 -0.05 0.79 -8.17
C ARG A 122 1.12 0.66 -9.15
N HIS A 123 1.14 1.48 -10.21
CA HIS A 123 2.09 1.31 -11.30
C HIS A 123 3.44 1.95 -10.99
N GLU A 124 4.48 1.38 -11.59
CA GLU A 124 5.89 1.81 -11.45
C GLU A 124 6.07 3.30 -11.78
N PHE A 125 5.44 3.81 -12.84
CA PHE A 125 5.52 5.24 -13.20
C PHE A 125 5.13 6.19 -12.05
N PHE A 126 4.30 5.74 -11.10
CA PHE A 126 3.93 6.49 -9.92
C PHE A 126 4.80 6.13 -8.73
N THR A 127 4.98 4.84 -8.43
CA THR A 127 5.72 4.41 -7.24
C THR A 127 7.22 4.76 -7.30
N ASP A 128 7.81 4.78 -8.49
CA ASP A 128 9.24 5.04 -8.65
C ASP A 128 9.58 6.53 -8.42
N GLN A 129 8.57 7.42 -8.42
CA GLN A 129 8.76 8.82 -8.03
C GLN A 129 9.24 8.95 -6.57
N PHE A 130 8.94 7.95 -5.73
CA PHE A 130 9.33 7.91 -4.33
C PHE A 130 10.76 7.39 -4.12
N ASP A 131 11.42 6.82 -5.14
CA ASP A 131 12.74 6.21 -4.98
C ASP A 131 13.78 7.22 -4.51
N GLN A 132 14.48 6.90 -3.42
CA GLN A 132 15.44 7.78 -2.75
C GLN A 132 14.83 9.06 -2.13
N ALA A 133 13.51 9.21 -2.11
CA ALA A 133 12.85 10.31 -1.43
C ALA A 133 13.11 10.23 0.08
N ARG A 134 13.26 11.39 0.71
CA ARG A 134 13.44 11.54 2.15
C ARG A 134 12.62 12.70 2.68
N LEU A 135 12.55 12.83 4.00
CA LEU A 135 11.96 14.00 4.62
C LEU A 135 12.94 15.17 4.67
N ASN A 136 12.40 16.38 4.51
CA ASN A 136 13.03 17.61 4.91
C ASN A 136 12.67 17.98 6.37
N GLU A 137 13.22 19.08 6.87
CA GLU A 137 12.99 19.58 8.24
C GLU A 137 11.51 19.81 8.59
N GLY A 138 10.65 20.01 7.58
CA GLY A 138 9.20 20.20 7.76
C GLY A 138 8.36 18.93 7.61
N HIS A 139 8.98 17.75 7.66
CA HIS A 139 8.34 16.45 7.42
C HIS A 139 7.59 16.39 6.07
N LYS A 140 8.10 17.07 5.05
CA LYS A 140 7.66 16.94 3.65
C LYS A 140 8.69 16.15 2.87
N LEU A 141 8.26 15.52 1.78
CA LEU A 141 9.19 14.90 0.84
C LEU A 141 10.11 15.99 0.26
N ASP A 142 11.36 15.63 0.02
CA ASP A 142 12.36 16.51 -0.61
C ASP A 142 12.17 16.69 -2.12
N ARG A 143 11.04 16.21 -2.66
CA ARG A 143 10.69 16.25 -4.07
C ARG A 143 9.18 16.38 -4.25
N HIS A 144 8.79 16.76 -5.46
CA HIS A 144 7.40 16.71 -5.90
C HIS A 144 7.02 15.29 -6.33
N ILE A 145 5.75 14.93 -6.10
CA ILE A 145 5.14 13.71 -6.61
C ILE A 145 4.03 14.16 -7.56
N ASP A 146 4.16 13.81 -8.83
CA ASP A 146 3.22 14.14 -9.87
C ASP A 146 1.87 13.47 -9.60
N ASN A 147 0.81 14.23 -9.80
CA ASN A 147 -0.54 13.71 -9.68
C ASN A 147 -0.91 12.81 -10.86
N ILE A 148 -1.86 11.91 -10.60
CA ILE A 148 -2.53 11.12 -11.62
C ILE A 148 -3.96 11.67 -11.78
N SER A 149 -4.33 12.03 -13.00
CA SER A 149 -5.67 12.50 -13.33
C SER A 149 -6.74 11.50 -12.89
N GLY A 150 -7.72 11.96 -12.13
CA GLY A 150 -8.81 11.11 -11.61
C GLY A 150 -8.46 10.26 -10.38
N ALA A 151 -7.22 10.31 -9.88
CA ALA A 151 -6.74 9.52 -8.75
C ALA A 151 -6.12 10.37 -7.63
N THR A 152 -6.45 11.67 -7.56
CA THR A 152 -5.85 12.63 -6.61
C THR A 152 -5.93 12.17 -5.14
N LEU A 153 -7.04 11.56 -4.73
CA LEU A 153 -7.20 11.08 -3.35
C LEU A 153 -6.30 9.87 -3.06
N SER A 154 -6.19 8.93 -4.00
CA SER A 154 -5.27 7.79 -3.92
C SER A 154 -3.80 8.25 -3.91
N VAL A 155 -3.43 9.21 -4.76
CA VAL A 155 -2.08 9.81 -4.77
C VAL A 155 -1.77 10.44 -3.42
N ARG A 156 -2.70 11.25 -2.88
CA ARG A 156 -2.55 11.87 -1.56
C ARG A 156 -2.39 10.83 -0.46
N ALA A 157 -3.17 9.75 -0.49
CA ALA A 157 -3.10 8.67 0.49
C ALA A 157 -1.71 8.01 0.49
N VAL A 158 -1.24 7.54 -0.67
CA VAL A 158 0.09 6.91 -0.79
C VAL A 158 1.21 7.88 -0.41
N THR A 159 1.08 9.17 -0.77
CA THR A 159 2.06 10.21 -0.40
C THR A 159 2.13 10.43 1.11
N LYS A 160 0.99 10.40 1.81
CA LYS A 160 0.96 10.46 3.28
C LYS A 160 1.65 9.24 3.90
N LEU A 161 1.41 8.04 3.35
CA LEU A 161 2.04 6.81 3.83
C LEU A 161 3.56 6.82 3.63
N ALA A 162 4.05 7.31 2.49
CA ALA A 162 5.47 7.52 2.24
C ALA A 162 6.11 8.44 3.29
N ARG A 163 5.47 9.57 3.58
CA ARG A 163 5.92 10.51 4.62
C ARG A 163 5.88 9.89 6.01
N LEU A 164 4.85 9.12 6.31
CA LEU A 164 4.68 8.43 7.59
C LEU A 164 5.80 7.41 7.81
N ALA A 165 6.08 6.54 6.82
CA ALA A 165 7.14 5.55 6.91
C ALA A 165 8.52 6.19 7.13
N LEU A 166 8.85 7.25 6.39
CA LEU A 166 10.10 7.98 6.57
C LEU A 166 10.23 8.65 7.95
N TYR A 167 9.13 9.21 8.48
CA TYR A 167 9.12 9.80 9.81
C TYR A 167 9.32 8.74 10.89
N LEU A 168 8.64 7.59 10.77
CA LEU A 168 8.78 6.50 11.72
C LEU A 168 10.17 5.85 11.66
N ASP A 169 10.76 5.74 10.47
CA ASP A 169 12.16 5.32 10.31
C ASP A 169 13.12 6.28 11.03
N GLN A 170 12.91 7.60 10.90
CA GLN A 170 13.69 8.58 11.64
C GLN A 170 13.52 8.39 13.15
N TRP A 171 12.28 8.26 13.62
CA TRP A 171 11.99 8.05 15.04
C TRP A 171 12.73 6.84 15.62
N ILE A 172 12.66 5.66 14.96
CA ILE A 172 13.32 4.45 15.48
C ILE A 172 14.85 4.56 15.45
N ARG A 173 15.42 5.28 14.49
CA ARG A 173 16.88 5.48 14.42
C ARG A 173 17.39 6.41 15.50
N ASP A 174 16.59 7.40 15.89
CA ASP A 174 16.92 8.35 16.95
C ASP A 174 16.70 7.67 18.33
N ASP A 175 15.64 6.88 18.50
CA ASP A 175 15.33 6.14 19.74
C ASP A 175 16.33 5.00 20.05
N THR A 176 16.96 4.41 19.02
CA THR A 176 17.96 3.34 19.19
C THR A 176 19.38 3.88 19.50
N GLN A 177 19.58 5.20 19.51
CA GLN A 177 20.88 5.84 19.77
C GLN A 177 21.09 6.33 21.22
N ASP A 178 20.13 6.08 22.11
CA ASP A 178 20.23 6.27 23.58
C ASP A 178 20.43 4.93 24.32
#